data_AF-A0A8W8MDX9-F1
#
_entry.id   AF-A0A8W8MDX9-F1
#
_cell.length_a   1.000
_cell.length_b   1.000
_cell.length_c   1.000
_cell.angle_alpha   90.00
_cell.angle_beta   90.00
_cell.angle_gamma   90.00
#
_symmetry.space_group_name_H-M   'P 1'
#
loop_
_entity.id
_entity.type
_entity.pdbx_description
1 polymer ?
#
loop_
_entity_poly.entity_id
_entity_poly.type
_entity_poly.pdbx_seq_one_letter_code
_entity_poly.pdbx_strand_id
1 'polypeptide(L)'
;SEFVQQLTEAYKKDKAGFIKEMQACFDCIFDVIDTNKDRTIDEDEFVYAFKAFGHENEALVRKAFSLYNKENKHVPLKDIVSEWVKFVTEEDTGKKDIIMEAFKEGF
;
A
#
# COMPACT_ATOMS: atom_id res chain seq x y z
N SER A 1 -1.95 -1.60 -16.19
CA SER A 1 -3.15 -0.77 -16.44
C SER A 1 -2.70 0.65 -16.74
N GLU A 2 -3.54 1.46 -17.38
CA GLU A 2 -3.26 2.88 -17.70
C GLU A 2 -2.89 3.69 -16.45
N PHE A 3 -3.50 3.37 -15.31
CA PHE A 3 -3.19 3.94 -14.01
C PHE A 3 -1.73 3.70 -13.56
N VAL A 4 -1.25 2.45 -13.62
CA VAL A 4 0.13 2.12 -13.24
C VAL A 4 1.14 2.85 -14.14
N GLN A 5 0.82 2.96 -15.43
CA GLN A 5 1.67 3.62 -16.41
C GLN A 5 1.76 5.14 -16.13
N GLN A 6 0.66 5.79 -15.78
CA GLN A 6 0.64 7.20 -15.37
C GLN A 6 1.47 7.45 -14.09
N LEU A 7 1.42 6.54 -13.12
CA LEU A 7 2.24 6.63 -11.91
C LEU A 7 3.73 6.48 -12.22
N THR A 8 4.09 5.53 -13.09
CA THR A 8 5.48 5.35 -13.54
C THR A 8 5.99 6.59 -14.29
N GLU A 9 5.17 7.21 -15.13
CA GLU A 9 5.53 8.43 -15.85
C GLU A 9 5.71 9.62 -14.90
N ALA A 10 4.82 9.77 -13.90
CA ALA A 10 4.94 10.81 -12.88
C ALA A 10 6.22 10.65 -12.04
N TYR A 11 6.54 9.41 -11.63
CA TYR A 11 7.78 9.11 -10.91
C TYR A 11 9.03 9.43 -11.73
N LYS A 12 9.06 9.05 -13.03
CA LYS A 12 10.20 9.33 -13.91
C LYS A 12 10.39 10.83 -14.18
N LYS A 13 9.30 11.60 -14.19
CA LYS A 13 9.33 13.05 -14.42
C LYS A 13 9.90 13.82 -13.24
N ASP A 14 9.47 13.49 -12.01
CA ASP A 14 10.01 14.09 -10.78
C ASP A 14 9.91 13.10 -9.62
N LYS A 15 11.02 12.39 -9.40
CA LYS A 15 11.12 11.37 -8.35
C LYS A 15 10.87 11.94 -6.95
N ALA A 16 11.43 13.11 -6.64
CA ALA A 16 11.33 13.68 -5.29
C ALA A 16 9.93 14.24 -5.04
N GLY A 17 9.35 14.92 -6.04
CA GLY A 17 7.97 15.41 -6.01
C GLY A 17 6.96 14.26 -5.90
N PHE A 18 7.12 13.22 -6.71
CA PHE A 18 6.25 12.04 -6.70
C PHE A 18 6.24 11.34 -5.34
N ILE A 19 7.42 11.10 -4.74
CA ILE A 19 7.51 10.47 -3.40
C ILE A 19 6.77 11.32 -2.36
N LYS A 20 6.93 12.65 -2.41
CA LYS A 20 6.28 13.59 -1.49
C LYS A 20 4.76 13.61 -1.68
N GLU A 21 4.27 13.60 -2.92
CA GLU A 21 2.84 13.56 -3.22
C GLU A 21 2.21 12.23 -2.79
N MET A 22 2.88 11.11 -3.05
CA MET A 22 2.43 9.80 -2.57
C MET A 22 2.37 9.76 -1.05
N GLN A 23 3.39 10.27 -0.35
CA GLN A 23 3.37 10.38 1.11
C GLN A 23 2.21 11.23 1.62
N ALA A 24 1.97 12.41 1.04
CA ALA A 24 0.84 13.25 1.44
C ALA A 24 -0.52 12.60 1.17
N CYS A 25 -0.66 11.87 0.06
CA CYS A 25 -1.88 11.13 -0.27
C CYS A 25 -2.13 10.03 0.77
N PHE A 26 -1.10 9.27 1.10
CA PHE A 26 -1.18 8.22 2.10
C PHE A 26 -1.39 8.76 3.52
N ASP A 27 -0.77 9.89 3.91
CA ASP A 27 -1.02 10.54 5.19
C ASP A 27 -2.51 10.92 5.36
N CYS A 28 -3.14 11.47 4.31
CA CYS A 28 -4.58 11.76 4.30
C CYS A 28 -5.44 10.49 4.41
N ILE A 29 -5.04 9.41 3.74
CA ILE A 29 -5.73 8.11 3.80
C ILE A 29 -5.61 7.53 5.21
N PHE A 30 -4.46 7.65 5.86
CA PHE A 30 -4.23 7.10 7.19
C PHE A 30 -4.84 7.94 8.31
N ASP A 31 -4.96 9.25 8.19
CA ASP A 31 -5.75 10.05 9.14
C ASP A 31 -7.21 9.57 9.24
N VAL A 32 -7.71 8.88 8.19
CA VAL A 32 -9.05 8.28 8.16
C VAL A 32 -9.07 6.84 8.68
N ILE A 33 -7.98 6.08 8.51
CA ILE A 33 -7.91 4.66 8.84
C ILE A 33 -7.35 4.40 10.25
N ASP A 34 -6.35 5.17 10.68
CA ASP A 34 -5.72 5.11 12.01
C ASP A 34 -6.64 5.74 13.05
N THR A 35 -7.76 5.07 13.31
CA THR A 35 -8.81 5.57 14.20
C THR A 35 -8.35 5.70 15.66
N ASN A 36 -7.35 4.90 16.05
CA ASN A 36 -6.79 4.88 17.40
C ASN A 36 -5.56 5.82 17.56
N LYS A 37 -5.03 6.36 16.46
CA LYS A 37 -3.90 7.29 16.35
C LYS A 37 -2.57 6.74 16.85
N ASP A 38 -2.39 5.41 16.82
CA ASP A 38 -1.17 4.75 17.27
C ASP A 38 -0.08 4.68 16.17
N ARG A 39 -0.41 5.16 14.96
CA ARG A 39 0.45 5.17 13.77
C ARG A 39 0.87 3.78 13.29
N THR A 40 0.11 2.78 13.68
CA THR A 40 0.14 1.43 13.15
C THR A 40 -1.21 1.09 12.55
N ILE A 41 -1.29 -0.05 11.88
CA ILE A 41 -2.54 -0.61 11.41
C ILE A 41 -2.58 -2.08 11.77
N ASP A 42 -3.69 -2.51 12.37
CA ASP A 42 -3.98 -3.92 12.56
C ASP A 42 -4.71 -4.53 11.35
N GLU A 43 -4.96 -5.84 11.39
CA GLU A 43 -5.59 -6.55 10.28
C GLU A 43 -7.01 -6.05 9.98
N ASP A 44 -7.79 -5.72 11.01
CA ASP A 44 -9.18 -5.31 10.85
C ASP A 44 -9.28 -3.86 10.36
N GLU A 45 -8.38 -2.98 10.81
CA GLU A 45 -8.22 -1.63 10.26
C GLU A 45 -7.77 -1.68 8.78
N PHE A 46 -6.89 -2.61 8.43
CA PHE A 46 -6.47 -2.83 7.04
C PHE A 46 -7.63 -3.33 6.16
N VAL A 47 -8.44 -4.28 6.66
CA VAL A 47 -9.65 -4.74 5.97
C VAL A 47 -10.68 -3.61 5.81
N TYR A 48 -10.90 -2.83 6.86
CA TYR A 48 -11.84 -1.71 6.83
C TYR A 48 -11.43 -0.66 5.78
N ALA A 49 -10.15 -0.31 5.74
CA ALA A 49 -9.60 0.60 4.75
C ALA A 49 -9.87 0.12 3.32
N PHE A 50 -9.48 -1.10 3.00
CA PHE A 50 -9.63 -1.64 1.65
C PHE A 50 -11.11 -1.79 1.23
N LYS A 51 -11.99 -2.12 2.18
CA LYS A 51 -13.43 -2.13 1.95
C LYS A 51 -13.97 -0.72 1.63
N ALA A 52 -13.50 0.31 2.34
CA ALA A 52 -13.87 1.70 2.07
C ALA A 52 -13.41 2.17 0.67
N PHE A 53 -12.33 1.60 0.14
CA PHE A 53 -11.84 1.84 -1.24
C PHE A 53 -12.47 0.92 -2.30
N GLY A 54 -13.48 0.11 -1.95
CA GLY A 54 -14.23 -0.73 -2.89
C GLY A 54 -13.62 -2.11 -3.16
N HIS A 55 -12.62 -2.53 -2.38
CA HIS A 55 -12.11 -3.90 -2.42
C HIS A 55 -12.90 -4.79 -1.45
N GLU A 56 -13.89 -5.51 -1.98
CA GLU A 56 -14.79 -6.35 -1.17
C GLU A 56 -14.27 -7.77 -0.93
N ASN A 57 -13.18 -8.18 -1.59
CA ASN A 57 -12.58 -9.51 -1.39
C ASN A 57 -11.72 -9.54 -0.11
N GLU A 58 -12.38 -9.61 1.03
CA GLU A 58 -11.76 -9.61 2.35
C GLU A 58 -10.70 -10.71 2.52
N ALA A 59 -10.90 -11.91 1.94
CA ALA A 59 -9.93 -13.00 2.03
C ALA A 59 -8.60 -12.65 1.32
N LEU A 60 -8.67 -11.98 0.16
CA LEU A 60 -7.49 -11.49 -0.54
C LEU A 60 -6.80 -10.38 0.27
N VAL A 61 -7.57 -9.47 0.87
CA VAL A 61 -7.05 -8.37 1.69
C VAL A 61 -6.35 -8.88 2.96
N ARG A 62 -6.92 -9.87 3.65
CA ARG A 62 -6.26 -10.52 4.81
C ARG A 62 -5.00 -11.28 4.40
N LYS A 63 -5.02 -11.96 3.26
CA LYS A 63 -3.82 -12.60 2.68
C LYS A 63 -2.74 -11.55 2.37
N ALA A 64 -3.11 -10.40 1.80
CA ALA A 64 -2.20 -9.28 1.56
C ALA A 64 -1.58 -8.75 2.87
N PHE A 65 -2.40 -8.53 3.91
CA PHE A 65 -1.93 -8.07 5.22
C PHE A 65 -0.88 -9.01 5.83
N SER A 66 -1.10 -10.32 5.74
CA SER A 66 -0.17 -11.35 6.24
C SER A 66 1.23 -11.29 5.60
N LEU A 67 1.36 -10.70 4.41
CA LEU A 67 2.63 -10.55 3.72
C LEU A 67 3.44 -9.36 4.26
N TYR A 68 2.78 -8.31 4.77
CA TYR A 68 3.45 -7.21 5.47
C TYR A 68 3.90 -7.61 6.87
N ASN A 69 3.18 -8.54 7.52
CA ASN A 69 3.42 -8.88 8.91
C ASN A 69 3.30 -10.39 9.17
N LYS A 70 4.44 -11.08 9.17
CA LYS A 70 4.49 -12.51 9.50
C LYS A 70 4.47 -12.83 10.99
N GLU A 71 4.82 -11.87 11.87
CA GLU A 71 5.03 -12.14 13.30
C GLU A 71 4.39 -11.13 14.28
N ASN A 72 4.11 -9.89 13.86
CA ASN A 72 3.45 -8.90 14.71
C ASN A 72 2.01 -8.63 14.23
N LYS A 73 1.15 -8.17 15.13
CA LYS A 73 -0.26 -7.87 14.81
C LYS A 73 -0.49 -6.43 14.32
N HIS A 74 0.56 -5.61 14.32
CA HIS A 74 0.51 -4.19 13.99
C HIS A 74 1.64 -3.86 13.02
N VAL A 75 1.32 -3.22 11.89
CA VAL A 75 2.30 -2.75 10.90
C VAL A 75 2.42 -1.24 11.02
N PRO A 76 3.63 -0.68 11.22
CA PRO A 76 3.82 0.77 11.14
C PRO A 76 3.40 1.30 9.78
N LEU A 77 2.59 2.36 9.74
CA LEU A 77 2.05 2.92 8.49
C LEU A 77 3.15 3.31 7.50
N LYS A 78 4.27 3.84 8.00
CA LYS A 78 5.45 4.19 7.20
C LYS A 78 5.98 3.01 6.38
N ASP A 79 5.84 1.78 6.88
CA ASP A 79 6.34 0.58 6.22
C ASP A 79 5.42 0.22 5.06
N ILE A 80 4.09 0.34 5.23
CA ILE A 80 3.11 0.17 4.15
C ILE A 80 3.33 1.20 3.03
N VAL A 81 3.52 2.48 3.37
CA VAL A 81 3.82 3.53 2.37
C VAL A 81 5.10 3.21 1.63
N SER A 82 6.15 2.83 2.35
CA SER A 82 7.44 2.49 1.76
C SER A 82 7.29 1.35 0.75
N GLU A 83 6.55 0.30 1.07
CA GLU A 83 6.31 -0.82 0.14
C GLU A 83 5.45 -0.39 -1.06
N TRP A 84 4.41 0.44 -0.88
CA TRP A 84 3.63 0.97 -2.00
C TRP A 84 4.44 1.87 -2.93
N VAL A 85 5.29 2.75 -2.37
CA VAL A 85 6.19 3.59 -3.15
C VAL A 85 7.20 2.70 -3.89
N LYS A 86 7.78 1.68 -3.24
CA LYS A 86 8.67 0.72 -3.93
C LYS A 86 7.95 0.03 -5.09
N PHE A 87 6.75 -0.51 -4.88
CA PHE A 87 5.99 -1.19 -5.93
C PHE A 87 5.78 -0.34 -7.19
N VAL A 88 5.47 0.94 -7.00
CA VAL A 88 5.20 1.85 -8.12
C VAL A 88 6.48 2.36 -8.79
N THR A 89 7.62 2.28 -8.10
CA THR A 89 8.87 2.94 -8.51
C THR A 89 10.04 1.99 -8.79
N GLU A 90 9.92 0.72 -8.43
CA GLU A 90 10.90 -0.33 -8.67
C GLU A 90 10.85 -0.76 -10.14
N GLU A 91 11.99 -0.65 -10.81
CA GLU A 91 12.12 -0.98 -12.23
C GLU A 91 12.44 -2.47 -12.42
N ASP A 92 12.94 -3.14 -11.36
CA ASP A 92 13.24 -4.57 -11.34
C ASP A 92 12.00 -5.41 -10.97
N THR A 93 11.26 -5.83 -12.00
CA THR A 93 10.10 -6.73 -11.89
C THR A 93 10.42 -8.13 -11.33
N GLY A 94 11.71 -8.47 -11.18
CA GLY A 94 12.18 -9.73 -10.58
C GLY A 94 12.21 -9.69 -9.05
N LYS A 95 12.21 -8.50 -8.44
CA LYS A 95 11.98 -8.37 -7.00
C LYS A 95 10.49 -8.55 -6.75
N LYS A 96 10.16 -9.68 -6.14
CA LYS A 96 8.81 -10.00 -5.69
C LYS A 96 8.41 -8.99 -4.61
N ASP A 97 7.78 -7.91 -5.04
CA ASP A 97 7.25 -6.91 -4.14
C ASP A 97 6.12 -7.52 -3.31
N ILE A 98 6.08 -7.23 -2.01
CA ILE A 98 5.04 -7.73 -1.10
C ILE A 98 3.66 -7.32 -1.63
N ILE A 99 3.58 -6.13 -2.22
CA ILE A 99 2.39 -5.61 -2.92
C ILE A 99 2.05 -6.46 -4.16
N MET A 100 3.05 -6.75 -5.01
CA MET A 100 2.82 -7.58 -6.20
C MET A 100 2.32 -8.97 -5.85
N GLU A 101 2.87 -9.61 -4.82
CA GLU A 101 2.43 -10.93 -4.38
C GLU A 101 1.05 -10.89 -3.72
N ALA A 102 0.75 -9.82 -2.97
CA ALA A 102 -0.56 -9.57 -2.38
C ALA A 102 -1.68 -9.45 -3.43
N PHE A 103 -1.42 -8.75 -4.53
CA PHE A 103 -2.44 -8.38 -5.51
C PHE A 103 -2.36 -9.13 -6.85
N LYS A 104 -1.37 -10.03 -7.04
CA LYS A 104 -1.22 -10.83 -8.28
C LYS A 104 -2.39 -11.74 -8.60
N GLU A 105 -3.16 -12.15 -7.59
CA GLU A 105 -4.31 -13.07 -7.75
C GLU A 105 -5.64 -12.33 -7.88
N GLY A 106 -5.67 -10.98 -7.86
CA GLY A 106 -6.90 -10.20 -7.65
C GLY A 106 -7.15 -9.01 -8.57
N PHE A 107 -6.40 -8.86 -9.67
CA PHE A 107 -6.72 -7.90 -10.75
C PHE A 107 -7.14 -8.62 -12.02
#